data_AF-A0A6H9HEB8-F1
#
_entry.id   AF-A0A6H9HEB8-F1
#
_cell.length_a   1.000
_cell.length_b   1.000
_cell.length_c   1.000
_cell.angle_alpha   90.00
_cell.angle_beta   90.00
_cell.angle_gamma   90.00
#
_symmetry.space_group_name_H-M   'P 1'
#
loop_
_entity.id
_entity.type
_entity.pdbx_description
1 polymer ?
#
loop_
_entity_poly.entity_id
_entity_poly.type
_entity_poly.pdbx_seq_one_letter_code
_entity_poly.pdbx_strand_id
1 'polypeptide(L)'
;MTTDPFDLNLRHLRALLAIREHGSITAAADVVSLSQPALTQGLAKLEQQFGYTLFERRSGGMVMTPMGAIVIERATLALEHLSTAAKGLSAVFAHPERLMTMTQLRAFMALAEAGSFSAAAQSTGLSQTAVHRAVGDLEHMIGGKLLERRGRVVWLNPAGKKLARGARLASAEIAAAIADLGLDSRSGSELIAFGALPLARPYLAPAAMAGLAREEPRAAFKVLEGSWRELVEPLRDGVIDMVVGALRPYEIADLYQMPLVEDRLVIAAGSQHPLAGVERPTMEQLSAFPWIVAPANSPLREQWQELFEGHALPPTPIECGSVMIIGRLLTDGDFLTLLSPDQVALQIRSGLLTQIGAPLEHSRRVIGITTRRSWRPTAIQRRFLDLLKESAGQIRSDFTQPDLRASGWV
;
A
#
# COMPACT_ATOMS: atom_id res chain seq x y z
N MET A 1 15.25 2.67 23.35
CA MET A 1 13.84 2.23 23.40
C MET A 1 13.30 2.47 22.01
N THR A 2 12.71 1.45 21.38
CA THR A 2 11.96 1.63 20.12
C THR A 2 10.66 2.34 20.47
N THR A 3 10.43 3.51 19.89
CA THR A 3 9.21 4.29 20.12
C THR A 3 8.11 3.72 19.23
N ASP A 4 7.11 3.06 19.84
CA ASP A 4 5.91 2.63 19.13
C ASP A 4 4.93 3.82 19.01
N PRO A 5 4.28 4.02 17.85
CA PRO A 5 3.32 5.11 17.65
C PRO A 5 2.26 5.23 18.76
N PHE A 6 1.80 4.11 19.30
CA PHE A 6 0.79 4.05 20.35
C PHE A 6 1.31 4.32 21.76
N ASP A 7 2.63 4.45 21.96
CA ASP A 7 3.21 4.89 23.23
C ASP A 7 3.17 6.42 23.39
N LEU A 8 2.83 7.14 22.32
CA LEU A 8 2.65 8.59 22.35
C LEU A 8 1.29 8.98 22.93
N ASN A 9 1.21 10.20 23.45
CA ASN A 9 -0.02 10.73 24.03
C ASN A 9 -0.69 11.72 23.07
N LEU A 10 -1.92 11.43 22.63
CA LEU A 10 -2.69 12.29 21.72
C LEU A 10 -2.90 13.71 22.26
N ARG A 11 -3.04 13.90 23.58
CA ARG A 11 -3.15 15.23 24.18
C ARG A 11 -1.83 15.98 24.13
N HIS A 12 -0.69 15.31 24.31
CA HIS A 12 0.63 15.95 24.13
C HIS A 12 0.88 16.31 22.66
N LEU A 13 0.48 15.47 21.71
CA LEU A 13 0.57 15.80 20.27
C LEU A 13 -0.24 17.06 19.92
N ARG A 14 -1.46 17.19 20.47
CA ARG A 14 -2.25 18.43 20.35
C ARG A 14 -1.56 19.63 20.97
N ALA A 15 -0.87 19.43 22.10
CA ALA A 15 -0.10 20.48 22.73
C ALA A 15 1.04 20.99 21.81
N LEU A 16 1.71 20.12 21.04
CA LEU A 16 2.73 20.56 20.07
C LEU A 16 2.15 21.53 19.02
N LEU A 17 0.96 21.22 18.49
CA LEU A 17 0.27 22.08 17.53
C LEU A 17 -0.08 23.44 18.15
N ALA A 18 -0.57 23.45 19.39
CA ALA A 18 -0.88 24.67 20.13
C ALA A 18 0.37 25.53 20.43
N ILE A 19 1.51 24.90 20.75
CA ILE A 19 2.78 25.62 20.94
C ILE A 19 3.21 26.28 19.63
N ARG A 20 3.10 25.58 18.48
CA ARG A 20 3.39 26.17 17.16
C ARG A 20 2.52 27.39 16.89
N GLU A 21 1.23 27.30 17.15
CA GLU A 21 0.26 28.34 16.82
C GLU A 21 0.42 29.59 17.69
N HIS A 22 0.67 29.40 19.00
CA HIS A 22 0.72 30.52 19.95
C HIS A 22 2.13 30.99 20.33
N GLY A 23 3.18 30.25 19.95
CA GLY A 23 4.57 30.59 20.28
C GLY A 23 4.88 30.59 21.78
N SER A 24 4.01 30.03 22.62
CA SER A 24 4.12 30.09 24.08
C SER A 24 3.60 28.81 24.73
N ILE A 25 4.35 28.28 25.70
CA ILE A 25 3.94 27.11 26.50
C ILE A 25 2.70 27.45 27.34
N THR A 26 2.66 28.63 27.95
CA THR A 26 1.55 29.05 28.82
C THR A 26 0.26 29.16 28.03
N ALA A 27 0.28 29.89 26.91
CA ALA A 27 -0.89 30.05 26.05
C ALA A 27 -1.35 28.71 25.46
N ALA A 28 -0.42 27.84 25.04
CA ALA A 28 -0.75 26.51 24.55
C ALA A 28 -1.41 25.65 25.62
N ALA A 29 -0.97 25.73 26.88
CA ALA A 29 -1.51 24.95 27.99
C ALA A 29 -2.99 25.27 28.24
N ASP A 30 -3.36 26.56 28.20
CA ASP A 30 -4.75 27.00 28.33
C ASP A 30 -5.64 26.42 27.22
N VAL A 31 -5.16 26.45 25.96
CA VAL A 31 -5.90 25.97 24.79
C VAL A 31 -6.15 24.46 24.83
N VAL A 32 -5.19 23.66 25.31
CA VAL A 32 -5.37 22.20 25.44
C VAL A 32 -5.87 21.75 26.82
N SER A 33 -6.30 22.69 27.66
CA SER A 33 -6.81 22.45 29.02
C SER A 33 -5.85 21.63 29.90
N LEU A 34 -4.57 21.99 29.87
CA LEU A 34 -3.52 21.46 30.73
C LEU A 34 -2.96 22.57 31.62
N SER A 35 -2.37 22.21 32.77
CA SER A 35 -1.54 23.16 33.49
C SER A 35 -0.20 23.37 32.76
N GLN A 36 0.39 24.56 32.90
CA GLN A 36 1.70 24.86 32.29
C GLN A 36 2.79 23.83 32.70
N PRO A 37 2.91 23.39 33.96
CA PRO A 37 3.85 22.32 34.33
C PRO A 37 3.54 20.98 33.62
N ALA A 38 2.27 20.61 33.50
CA ALA A 38 1.87 19.37 32.82
C ALA A 38 2.19 19.40 31.33
N LEU A 39 1.97 20.53 30.65
CA LEU A 39 2.36 20.68 29.24
C LEU A 39 3.88 20.62 29.09
N THR A 40 4.64 21.28 29.97
CA THR A 40 6.11 21.28 29.93
C THR A 40 6.67 19.86 30.08
N GLN A 41 6.13 19.08 31.03
CA GLN A 41 6.48 17.66 31.19
C GLN A 41 6.05 16.82 29.98
N GLY A 42 4.87 17.10 29.41
CA GLY A 42 4.38 16.42 28.22
C GLY A 42 5.26 16.65 26.99
N LEU A 43 5.73 17.89 26.79
CA LEU A 43 6.70 18.24 25.75
C LEU A 43 8.02 17.51 25.97
N ALA A 44 8.59 17.60 27.19
CA ALA A 44 9.85 16.91 27.51
C ALA A 44 9.77 15.39 27.29
N LYS A 45 8.61 14.78 27.61
CA LYS A 45 8.37 13.36 27.33
C LYS A 45 8.33 13.07 25.83
N LEU A 46 7.66 13.90 25.03
CA LEU A 46 7.66 13.73 23.58
C LEU A 46 9.07 13.92 23.00
N GLU A 47 9.82 14.93 23.43
CA GLU A 47 11.21 15.14 23.01
C GLU A 47 12.10 13.96 23.37
N GLN A 48 11.88 13.33 24.54
CA GLN A 48 12.58 12.09 24.91
C GLN A 48 12.19 10.91 24.01
N GLN A 49 10.90 10.73 23.72
CA GLN A 49 10.40 9.65 22.86
C GLN A 49 10.84 9.84 21.40
N PHE A 50 10.91 11.08 20.93
CA PHE A 50 11.43 11.44 19.61
C PHE A 50 12.94 11.66 19.60
N GLY A 51 13.67 11.56 20.71
CA GLY A 51 15.13 11.76 20.76
C GLY A 51 15.65 13.13 20.30
N TYR A 52 14.78 14.12 20.06
CA TYR A 52 15.14 15.45 19.56
C TYR A 52 14.40 16.55 20.32
N THR A 53 15.06 17.70 20.48
CA THR A 53 14.40 18.94 20.89
C THR A 53 13.48 19.41 19.76
N LEU A 54 12.19 19.53 20.04
CA LEU A 54 11.18 19.95 19.08
C LEU A 54 10.97 21.47 19.11
N PHE A 55 11.20 22.08 20.29
CA PHE A 55 11.12 23.54 20.46
C PHE A 55 12.26 24.08 21.31
N GLU A 56 12.78 25.25 20.93
CA GLU A 56 13.75 26.02 21.68
C GLU A 56 13.08 27.24 22.34
N ARG A 57 13.43 27.51 23.60
CA ARG A 57 13.03 28.75 24.25
C ARG A 57 13.98 29.88 23.84
N ARG A 58 13.44 30.93 23.22
CA ARG A 58 14.16 32.16 22.87
C ARG A 58 13.51 33.38 23.55
N SER A 59 14.16 34.54 23.48
CA SER A 59 13.66 35.79 24.08
C SER A 59 12.25 36.19 23.63
N GLY A 60 11.84 35.77 22.43
CA GLY A 60 10.52 36.00 21.86
C GLY A 60 9.50 34.87 22.03
N GLY A 61 9.80 33.82 22.79
CA GLY A 61 8.90 32.68 23.00
C GLY A 61 9.49 31.34 22.56
N MET A 62 8.61 30.38 22.28
CA MET A 62 8.99 29.05 21.78
C MET A 62 9.15 29.07 20.27
N VAL A 63 10.33 28.66 19.79
CA VAL A 63 10.65 28.56 18.37
C VAL A 63 10.82 27.09 18.01
N MET A 64 10.18 26.67 16.92
CA MET A 64 10.20 25.29 16.47
C MET A 64 11.54 24.94 15.80
N THR A 65 12.07 23.75 16.08
CA THR A 65 13.25 23.22 15.40
C THR A 65 12.87 22.56 14.07
N PRO A 66 13.82 22.29 13.15
CA PRO A 66 13.53 21.52 11.93
C PRO A 66 12.92 20.14 12.21
N MET A 67 13.37 19.48 13.27
CA MET A 67 12.85 18.19 13.73
C MET A 67 11.43 18.34 14.29
N GLY A 68 11.17 19.43 15.02
CA GLY A 68 9.83 19.85 15.44
C GLY A 68 8.87 20.02 14.26
N ALA A 69 9.33 20.56 13.13
CA ALA A 69 8.51 20.73 11.94
C ALA A 69 8.02 19.41 11.35
N ILE A 70 8.92 18.42 11.23
CA ILE A 70 8.59 17.07 10.76
C ILE A 70 7.53 16.43 11.67
N VAL A 71 7.75 16.45 12.99
CA VAL A 71 6.81 15.86 13.96
C VAL A 71 5.45 16.54 13.89
N ILE A 72 5.41 17.87 13.82
CA ILE A 72 4.15 18.62 13.84
C ILE A 72 3.36 18.43 12.55
N GLU A 73 4.02 18.36 11.39
CA GLU A 73 3.35 18.06 10.12
C GLU A 73 2.63 16.70 10.21
N ARG A 74 3.36 15.65 10.60
CA ARG A 74 2.82 14.29 10.75
C ARG A 74 1.76 14.19 11.85
N ALA A 75 1.97 14.84 12.99
CA ALA A 75 0.99 14.88 14.08
C ALA A 75 -0.31 15.60 13.66
N THR A 76 -0.21 16.64 12.81
CA THR A 76 -1.39 17.33 12.26
C THR A 76 -2.20 16.37 11.41
N LEU A 77 -1.57 15.69 10.45
CA LEU A 77 -2.25 14.70 9.60
C LEU A 77 -2.84 13.54 10.41
N ALA A 78 -2.13 13.06 11.42
CA ALA A 78 -2.64 12.01 12.31
C ALA A 78 -3.93 12.43 13.03
N LEU A 79 -3.97 13.66 13.56
CA LEU A 79 -5.15 14.19 14.23
C LEU A 79 -6.30 14.45 13.25
N GLU A 80 -6.02 14.88 12.02
CA GLU A 80 -7.02 15.06 10.95
C GLU A 80 -7.64 13.73 10.52
N HIS A 81 -6.86 12.65 10.43
CA HIS A 81 -7.38 11.31 10.15
C HIS A 81 -8.34 10.83 11.24
N LEU A 82 -7.98 11.03 12.52
CA LEU A 82 -8.87 10.71 13.64
C LEU A 82 -10.14 11.57 13.62
N SER A 83 -10.02 12.88 13.38
CA SER A 83 -11.16 13.79 13.33
C SER A 83 -12.12 13.44 12.19
N THR A 84 -11.58 13.17 10.99
CA THR A 84 -12.38 12.74 9.82
C THR A 84 -13.10 11.42 10.08
N ALA A 85 -12.41 10.47 10.71
CA ALA A 85 -12.99 9.17 11.05
C ALA A 85 -14.10 9.29 12.10
N ALA A 86 -13.89 10.15 13.10
CA ALA A 86 -14.81 10.37 14.20
C ALA A 86 -16.01 11.26 13.83
N LYS A 87 -15.91 12.06 12.76
CA LYS A 87 -16.97 12.94 12.28
C LYS A 87 -18.27 12.17 12.03
N GLY A 88 -19.34 12.59 12.71
CA GLY A 88 -20.66 11.97 12.60
C GLY A 88 -20.79 10.62 13.29
N LEU A 89 -19.79 10.16 14.07
CA LEU A 89 -19.91 8.95 14.88
C LEU A 89 -20.60 9.22 16.22
N SER A 90 -20.45 10.42 16.79
CA SER A 90 -21.07 10.81 18.06
C SER A 90 -22.14 11.87 17.86
N ALA A 91 -23.29 11.66 18.49
CA ALA A 91 -24.34 12.66 18.64
C ALA A 91 -24.15 13.53 19.90
N VAL A 92 -23.33 13.07 20.86
CA VAL A 92 -23.15 13.70 22.18
C VAL A 92 -21.97 14.66 22.17
N PHE A 93 -20.86 14.27 21.55
CA PHE A 93 -19.66 15.07 21.49
C PHE A 93 -19.42 15.56 20.07
N ALA A 94 -19.18 16.86 19.90
CA ALA A 94 -18.80 17.43 18.61
C ALA A 94 -17.42 16.92 18.13
N HIS A 95 -16.52 16.65 19.08
CA HIS A 95 -15.14 16.21 18.82
C HIS A 95 -14.75 15.00 19.71
N PRO A 96 -15.39 13.82 19.56
CA PRO A 96 -15.12 12.66 20.40
C PRO A 96 -13.68 12.17 20.28
N GLU A 97 -13.00 12.42 19.16
CA GLU A 97 -11.58 12.11 18.95
C GLU A 97 -10.66 12.79 19.97
N ARG A 98 -11.08 13.93 20.52
CA ARG A 98 -10.31 14.67 21.54
C ARG A 98 -10.25 13.95 22.89
N LEU A 99 -11.19 13.05 23.14
CA LEU A 99 -11.29 12.26 24.38
C LEU A 99 -10.62 10.89 24.27
N MET A 100 -10.33 10.44 23.05
CA MET A 100 -9.69 9.14 22.80
C MET A 100 -8.23 9.13 23.24
N THR A 101 -7.75 7.93 23.61
CA THR A 101 -6.35 7.68 23.98
C THR A 101 -5.70 6.67 23.02
N MET A 102 -4.36 6.72 22.88
CA MET A 102 -3.66 5.73 22.05
C MET A 102 -3.84 4.30 22.56
N THR A 103 -3.91 4.08 23.88
CA THR A 103 -4.18 2.76 24.47
C THR A 103 -5.52 2.20 24.01
N GLN A 104 -6.55 3.03 23.97
CA GLN A 104 -7.87 2.64 23.49
C GLN A 104 -7.86 2.31 22.00
N LEU A 105 -7.21 3.15 21.18
CA LEU A 105 -7.07 2.91 19.74
C LEU A 105 -6.26 1.62 19.46
N ARG A 106 -5.17 1.39 20.20
CA ARG A 106 -4.34 0.16 20.11
C ARG A 106 -5.19 -1.08 20.43
N ALA A 107 -5.93 -1.06 21.55
CA ALA A 107 -6.80 -2.17 21.94
C ALA A 107 -7.91 -2.44 20.91
N PHE A 108 -8.53 -1.39 20.37
CA PHE A 108 -9.56 -1.49 19.35
C PHE A 108 -9.03 -2.06 18.04
N MET A 109 -7.86 -1.61 17.56
CA MET A 109 -7.25 -2.15 16.35
C MET A 109 -6.78 -3.59 16.51
N ALA A 110 -6.18 -3.94 17.65
CA ALA A 110 -5.82 -5.32 17.94
C ALA A 110 -7.04 -6.25 17.92
N LEU A 111 -8.19 -5.78 18.43
CA LEU A 111 -9.44 -6.52 18.36
C LEU A 111 -9.98 -6.65 16.93
N ALA A 112 -9.87 -5.58 16.14
CA ALA A 112 -10.26 -5.59 14.73
C ALA A 112 -9.46 -6.60 13.90
N GLU A 113 -8.17 -6.77 14.22
CA GLU A 113 -7.27 -7.71 13.53
C GLU A 113 -7.42 -9.13 14.04
N ALA A 114 -7.49 -9.33 15.36
CA ALA A 114 -7.49 -10.64 15.98
C ALA A 114 -8.86 -11.34 16.00
N GLY A 115 -9.95 -10.59 15.77
CA GLY A 115 -11.32 -11.12 15.71
C GLY A 115 -11.88 -11.65 17.04
N SER A 116 -11.11 -11.56 18.14
CA SER A 116 -11.55 -11.94 19.49
C SER A 116 -10.81 -11.15 20.58
N PHE A 117 -11.47 -10.94 21.72
CA PHE A 117 -10.89 -10.22 22.85
C PHE A 117 -9.70 -10.93 23.48
N SER A 118 -9.71 -12.26 23.50
CA SER A 118 -8.62 -13.07 24.05
C SER A 118 -7.36 -12.94 23.18
N ALA A 119 -7.50 -13.08 21.86
CA ALA A 119 -6.38 -12.93 20.94
C ALA A 119 -5.84 -11.48 20.90
N ALA A 120 -6.72 -10.48 21.00
CA ALA A 120 -6.31 -9.07 21.09
C ALA A 120 -5.55 -8.74 22.38
N ALA A 121 -5.93 -9.36 23.51
CA ALA A 121 -5.22 -9.22 24.78
C ALA A 121 -3.80 -9.79 24.68
N GLN A 122 -3.65 -10.97 24.05
CA GLN A 122 -2.36 -11.59 23.82
C GLN A 122 -1.45 -10.73 22.92
N SER A 123 -1.97 -10.15 21.83
CA SER A 123 -1.16 -9.34 20.92
C SER A 123 -0.76 -7.97 21.49
N THR A 124 -1.57 -7.40 22.39
CA THR A 124 -1.29 -6.08 22.99
C THR A 124 -0.53 -6.14 24.32
N GLY A 125 -0.41 -7.34 24.92
CA GLY A 125 0.12 -7.51 26.28
C GLY A 125 -0.80 -6.99 27.39
N LEU A 126 -2.03 -6.57 27.05
CA LEU A 126 -3.04 -6.14 28.01
C LEU A 126 -3.83 -7.32 28.56
N SER A 127 -4.46 -7.17 29.73
CA SER A 127 -5.45 -8.15 30.18
C SER A 127 -6.71 -8.10 29.31
N GLN A 128 -7.39 -9.23 29.14
CA GLN A 128 -8.65 -9.29 28.39
C GLN A 128 -9.70 -8.30 28.93
N THR A 129 -9.78 -8.11 30.24
CA THR A 129 -10.66 -7.12 30.89
C THR A 129 -10.27 -5.69 30.54
N ALA A 130 -8.97 -5.39 30.43
CA ALA A 130 -8.49 -4.07 30.01
C ALA A 130 -8.85 -3.79 28.54
N VAL A 131 -8.73 -4.78 27.64
CA VAL A 131 -9.18 -4.66 26.24
C VAL A 131 -10.69 -4.40 26.18
N HIS A 132 -11.49 -5.18 26.92
CA HIS A 132 -12.93 -4.97 27.01
C HIS A 132 -13.29 -3.55 27.48
N ARG A 133 -12.64 -3.07 28.54
CA ARG A 133 -12.87 -1.71 29.07
C ARG A 133 -12.49 -0.65 28.04
N ALA A 134 -11.28 -0.74 27.48
CA ALA A 134 -10.78 0.24 26.52
C ALA A 134 -11.69 0.38 25.29
N VAL A 135 -12.18 -0.73 24.75
CA VAL A 135 -13.15 -0.72 23.65
C VAL A 135 -14.52 -0.22 24.09
N GLY A 136 -15.00 -0.63 25.27
CA GLY A 136 -16.27 -0.15 25.82
C GLY A 136 -16.29 1.36 26.05
N ASP A 137 -15.18 1.92 26.53
CA ASP A 137 -15.02 3.37 26.72
C ASP A 137 -15.06 4.11 25.38
N LEU A 138 -14.45 3.56 24.32
CA LEU A 138 -14.56 4.11 22.96
C LEU A 138 -16.00 4.10 22.47
N GLU A 139 -16.72 2.97 22.62
CA GLU A 139 -18.14 2.86 22.27
C GLU A 139 -19.00 3.87 23.05
N HIS A 140 -18.68 4.11 24.32
CA HIS A 140 -19.37 5.10 25.13
C HIS A 140 -19.10 6.53 24.64
N MET A 141 -17.85 6.89 24.33
CA MET A 141 -17.49 8.22 23.81
C MET A 141 -18.16 8.52 22.47
N ILE A 142 -18.27 7.53 21.58
CA ILE A 142 -18.98 7.74 20.32
C ILE A 142 -20.51 7.61 20.48
N GLY A 143 -21.02 7.11 21.62
CA GLY A 143 -22.45 6.91 21.83
C GLY A 143 -23.08 5.79 21.00
N GLY A 144 -22.29 4.77 20.61
CA GLY A 144 -22.73 3.71 19.71
C GLY A 144 -21.81 2.49 19.70
N LYS A 145 -22.25 1.40 19.09
CA LYS A 145 -21.43 0.19 18.92
C LYS A 145 -20.45 0.37 17.75
N LEU A 146 -19.23 -0.14 17.92
CA LEU A 146 -18.23 -0.28 16.86
C LEU A 146 -18.14 -1.73 16.35
N LEU A 147 -18.66 -2.66 17.15
CA LEU A 147 -18.49 -4.08 16.99
C LEU A 147 -19.83 -4.80 16.90
N GLU A 148 -19.85 -5.85 16.09
CA GLU A 148 -20.95 -6.80 16.00
C GLU A 148 -20.42 -8.20 16.32
N ARG A 149 -21.17 -8.96 17.12
CA ARG A 149 -20.85 -10.38 17.37
C ARG A 149 -21.55 -11.24 16.32
N ARG A 150 -20.77 -12.05 15.60
CA ARG A 150 -21.29 -13.10 14.71
C ARG A 150 -20.72 -14.44 15.15
N GLY A 151 -21.51 -15.17 15.95
CA GLY A 151 -21.07 -16.39 16.62
C GLY A 151 -19.94 -16.09 17.61
N ARG A 152 -18.80 -16.74 17.43
CA ARG A 152 -17.60 -16.57 18.29
C ARG A 152 -16.67 -15.45 17.84
N VAL A 153 -16.89 -14.87 16.66
CA VAL A 153 -16.02 -13.86 16.05
C VAL A 153 -16.61 -12.47 16.22
N VAL A 154 -15.76 -11.52 16.55
CA VAL A 154 -16.07 -10.09 16.63
C VAL A 154 -15.76 -9.44 15.29
N TRP A 155 -16.72 -8.71 14.73
CA TRP A 155 -16.59 -7.99 13.47
C TRP A 155 -16.74 -6.48 13.68
N LEU A 156 -16.08 -5.69 12.85
CA LEU A 156 -16.33 -4.25 12.78
C LEU A 156 -17.63 -3.97 12.01
N ASN A 157 -18.53 -3.17 12.60
CA ASN A 157 -19.65 -2.58 11.88
C ASN A 157 -19.16 -1.39 11.01
N PRO A 158 -20.04 -0.72 10.22
CA PRO A 158 -19.61 0.40 9.38
C PRO A 158 -18.91 1.55 10.14
N ALA A 159 -19.38 1.89 11.34
CA ALA A 159 -18.73 2.89 12.21
C ALA A 159 -17.36 2.41 12.69
N GLY A 160 -17.27 1.14 13.09
CA GLY A 160 -16.03 0.44 13.44
C GLY A 160 -15.00 0.48 12.32
N LYS A 161 -15.41 0.17 11.09
CA LYS A 161 -14.52 0.21 9.91
C LYS A 161 -13.99 1.63 9.66
N LYS A 162 -14.86 2.64 9.75
CA LYS A 162 -14.47 4.04 9.59
C LYS A 162 -13.46 4.49 10.65
N LEU A 163 -13.71 4.17 11.93
CA LEU A 163 -12.79 4.51 13.02
C LEU A 163 -11.46 3.75 12.89
N ALA A 164 -11.50 2.47 12.55
CA ALA A 164 -10.30 1.65 12.39
C ALA A 164 -9.40 2.14 11.26
N ARG A 165 -10.00 2.61 10.15
CA ARG A 165 -9.27 3.28 9.06
C ARG A 165 -8.58 4.55 9.57
N GLY A 166 -9.29 5.43 10.26
CA GLY A 166 -8.71 6.65 10.82
C GLY A 166 -7.57 6.39 11.81
N ALA A 167 -7.74 5.41 12.69
CA ALA A 167 -6.75 5.02 13.67
C ALA A 167 -5.47 4.43 13.02
N ARG A 168 -5.63 3.60 11.98
CA ARG A 168 -4.49 3.07 11.20
C ARG A 168 -3.72 4.18 10.49
N LEU A 169 -4.44 5.07 9.78
CA LEU A 169 -3.80 6.18 9.09
C LEU A 169 -3.09 7.14 10.07
N ALA A 170 -3.70 7.41 11.23
CA ALA A 170 -3.08 8.24 12.25
C ALA A 170 -1.81 7.61 12.85
N SER A 171 -1.85 6.30 13.10
CA SER A 171 -0.67 5.55 13.56
C SER A 171 0.43 5.53 12.50
N ALA A 172 0.08 5.38 11.22
CA ALA A 172 1.01 5.41 10.11
C ALA A 172 1.73 6.76 9.96
N GLU A 173 1.02 7.89 10.14
CA GLU A 173 1.67 9.22 10.12
C GLU A 173 2.66 9.41 11.27
N ILE A 174 2.33 8.91 12.48
CA ILE A 174 3.26 8.94 13.61
C ILE A 174 4.47 8.05 13.35
N ALA A 175 4.27 6.84 12.81
CA ALA A 175 5.35 5.94 12.42
C ALA A 175 6.26 6.58 11.37
N ALA A 176 5.68 7.28 10.38
CA ALA A 176 6.41 8.03 9.38
C ALA A 176 7.25 9.15 9.99
N ALA A 177 6.75 9.86 11.02
CA ALA A 177 7.54 10.85 11.75
C ALA A 177 8.76 10.24 12.45
N ILE A 178 8.59 9.07 13.07
CA ILE A 178 9.66 8.35 13.76
C ILE A 178 10.72 7.87 12.76
N ALA A 179 10.28 7.39 11.60
CA ALA A 179 11.13 6.95 10.49
C ALA A 179 11.92 8.13 9.89
N ASP A 180 11.24 9.23 9.52
CA ASP A 180 11.87 10.42 8.91
C ASP A 180 12.89 11.10 9.87
N LEU A 181 12.77 10.89 11.18
CA LEU A 181 13.73 11.35 12.18
C LEU A 181 14.91 10.39 12.42
N GLY A 182 14.95 9.21 11.77
CA GLY A 182 16.03 8.24 11.93
C GLY A 182 16.13 7.60 13.31
N LEU A 183 15.07 7.68 14.12
CA LEU A 183 15.03 7.15 15.48
C LEU A 183 14.90 5.63 15.54
N ASP A 184 14.56 5.03 14.40
CA ASP A 184 14.50 3.57 14.24
C ASP A 184 15.90 2.93 14.06
N SER A 185 16.97 3.74 14.15
CA SER A 185 18.38 3.42 13.88
C SER A 185 19.00 2.28 14.70
N ARG A 186 18.29 1.67 15.67
CA ARG A 186 18.83 0.55 16.46
C ARG A 186 18.02 -0.75 16.43
N SER A 187 16.79 -0.81 15.88
CA SER A 187 16.02 -2.07 15.92
C SER A 187 14.90 -2.26 14.88
N GLY A 188 14.51 -1.27 14.07
CA GLY A 188 13.38 -1.42 13.15
C GLY A 188 13.78 -1.22 11.71
N SER A 189 13.37 -2.15 10.87
CA SER A 189 13.42 -2.00 9.43
C SER A 189 12.30 -1.06 8.99
N GLU A 190 12.59 -0.03 8.19
CA GLU A 190 11.54 0.83 7.64
C GLU A 190 10.71 0.02 6.65
N LEU A 191 9.47 -0.28 7.05
CA LEU A 191 8.58 -1.15 6.29
C LEU A 191 7.95 -0.41 5.12
N ILE A 192 8.16 -0.93 3.92
CA ILE A 192 7.50 -0.50 2.69
C ILE A 192 6.39 -1.49 2.39
N ALA A 193 5.15 -1.10 2.67
CA ALA A 193 3.97 -1.91 2.41
C ALA A 193 3.32 -1.49 1.09
N PHE A 194 3.26 -2.38 0.10
CA PHE A 194 2.62 -2.09 -1.18
C PHE A 194 1.84 -3.28 -1.74
N GLY A 195 0.84 -2.96 -2.56
CA GLY A 195 0.07 -3.93 -3.32
C GLY A 195 0.64 -4.13 -4.72
N ALA A 196 0.73 -5.36 -5.20
CA ALA A 196 1.21 -5.66 -6.55
C ALA A 196 0.09 -6.29 -7.41
N LEU A 197 -0.35 -5.58 -8.46
CA LEU A 197 -1.22 -6.15 -9.48
C LEU A 197 -0.41 -7.08 -10.42
N PRO A 198 -1.06 -8.00 -11.16
CA PRO A 198 -0.38 -9.04 -11.92
C PRO A 198 0.75 -8.59 -12.86
N LEU A 199 0.66 -7.40 -13.45
CA LEU A 199 1.66 -6.86 -14.39
C LEU A 199 2.90 -6.30 -13.71
N ALA A 200 2.81 -5.86 -12.45
CA ALA A 200 3.95 -5.28 -11.73
C ALA A 200 4.89 -6.33 -11.10
N ARG A 201 4.36 -7.54 -10.85
CA ARG A 201 5.03 -8.61 -10.10
C ARG A 201 6.27 -9.20 -10.78
N PRO A 202 6.31 -9.39 -12.11
CA PRO A 202 7.39 -10.17 -12.72
C PRO A 202 8.71 -9.40 -12.89
N TYR A 203 8.64 -8.07 -13.03
CA TYR A 203 9.81 -7.24 -13.29
C TYR A 203 9.83 -5.96 -12.45
N LEU A 204 8.84 -5.08 -12.64
CA LEU A 204 8.87 -3.71 -12.13
C LEU A 204 9.09 -3.64 -10.60
N ALA A 205 8.27 -4.38 -9.84
CA ALA A 205 8.38 -4.39 -8.39
C ALA A 205 9.66 -5.09 -7.89
N PRO A 206 10.01 -6.32 -8.35
CA PRO A 206 11.27 -6.97 -7.96
C PRO A 206 12.52 -6.15 -8.27
N ALA A 207 12.59 -5.50 -9.43
CA ALA A 207 13.75 -4.69 -9.83
C ALA A 207 13.95 -3.51 -8.88
N ALA A 208 12.88 -2.76 -8.57
CA ALA A 208 12.92 -1.66 -7.62
C ALA A 208 13.22 -2.13 -6.18
N MET A 209 12.66 -3.26 -5.76
CA MET A 209 12.92 -3.87 -4.44
C MET A 209 14.39 -4.28 -4.30
N ALA A 210 14.96 -4.94 -5.31
CA ALA A 210 16.35 -5.34 -5.33
C ALA A 210 17.30 -4.13 -5.39
N GLY A 211 16.92 -3.08 -6.12
CA GLY A 211 17.62 -1.79 -6.12
C GLY A 211 17.70 -1.21 -4.71
N LEU A 212 16.55 -1.08 -4.04
CA LEU A 212 16.51 -0.46 -2.72
C LEU A 212 17.17 -1.31 -1.65
N ALA A 213 16.99 -2.63 -1.67
CA ALA A 213 17.62 -3.52 -0.70
C ALA A 213 19.16 -3.47 -0.75
N ARG A 214 19.74 -3.10 -1.90
CA ARG A 214 21.19 -2.85 -2.03
C ARG A 214 21.60 -1.49 -1.49
N GLU A 215 20.79 -0.45 -1.70
CA GLU A 215 21.06 0.91 -1.23
C GLU A 215 20.81 1.08 0.27
N GLU A 216 19.75 0.44 0.78
CA GLU A 216 19.25 0.56 2.15
C GLU A 216 19.05 -0.83 2.76
N PRO A 217 20.09 -1.44 3.39
CA PRO A 217 20.02 -2.77 3.99
C PRO A 217 18.96 -2.91 5.11
N ARG A 218 18.46 -1.78 5.61
CA ARG A 218 17.40 -1.73 6.62
C ARG A 218 16.00 -1.62 6.02
N ALA A 219 15.83 -1.60 4.70
CA ALA A 219 14.51 -1.60 4.09
C ALA A 219 13.84 -2.99 4.23
N ALA A 220 12.60 -3.02 4.71
CA ALA A 220 11.77 -4.22 4.68
C ALA A 220 10.59 -4.00 3.74
N PHE A 221 10.09 -5.09 3.20
CA PHE A 221 8.96 -5.06 2.30
C PHE A 221 7.83 -5.95 2.82
N LYS A 222 6.60 -5.44 2.72
CA LYS A 222 5.39 -6.24 2.83
C LYS A 222 4.61 -6.09 1.53
N VAL A 223 4.53 -7.17 0.77
CA VAL A 223 3.86 -7.18 -0.53
C VAL A 223 2.52 -7.89 -0.40
N LEU A 224 1.45 -7.18 -0.76
CA LEU A 224 0.12 -7.78 -0.91
C LEU A 224 -0.13 -8.03 -2.39
N GLU A 225 -0.23 -9.28 -2.78
CA GLU A 225 -0.60 -9.64 -4.14
C GLU A 225 -2.11 -9.81 -4.25
N GLY A 226 -2.70 -9.21 -5.28
CA GLY A 226 -4.12 -9.37 -5.54
C GLY A 226 -4.58 -8.63 -6.79
N SER A 227 -5.86 -8.77 -7.08
CA SER A 227 -6.59 -7.93 -8.00
C SER A 227 -6.84 -6.55 -7.39
N TRP A 228 -7.26 -5.59 -8.21
CA TRP A 228 -7.64 -4.27 -7.71
C TRP A 228 -8.78 -4.27 -6.71
N ARG A 229 -9.76 -5.15 -6.88
CA ARG A 229 -10.89 -5.28 -5.94
C ARG A 229 -10.41 -5.70 -4.55
N GLU A 230 -9.34 -6.50 -4.49
CA GLU A 230 -8.75 -6.97 -3.24
C GLU A 230 -7.80 -5.93 -2.63
N LEU A 231 -7.13 -5.11 -3.44
CA LEU A 231 -6.09 -4.18 -2.97
C LEU A 231 -6.57 -2.75 -2.70
N VAL A 232 -7.70 -2.32 -3.29
CA VAL A 232 -8.17 -0.92 -3.15
C VAL A 232 -8.59 -0.58 -1.72
N GLU A 233 -9.25 -1.49 -1.00
CA GLU A 233 -9.63 -1.26 0.40
C GLU A 233 -8.42 -1.34 1.35
N PRO A 234 -7.50 -2.31 1.25
CA PRO A 234 -6.22 -2.25 1.98
C PRO A 234 -5.44 -0.96 1.76
N LEU A 235 -5.45 -0.41 0.53
CA LEU A 235 -4.87 0.90 0.24
C LEU A 235 -5.62 2.02 0.96
N ARG A 236 -6.94 2.04 0.96
CA ARG A 236 -7.73 3.06 1.68
C ARG A 236 -7.59 2.95 3.20
N ASP A 237 -7.43 1.73 3.71
CA ASP A 237 -7.34 1.42 5.12
C ASP A 237 -5.94 1.67 5.72
N GLY A 238 -4.94 2.00 4.91
CA GLY A 238 -3.57 2.20 5.38
C GLY A 238 -2.81 0.90 5.65
N VAL A 239 -3.31 -0.25 5.17
CA VAL A 239 -2.60 -1.55 5.28
C VAL A 239 -1.41 -1.61 4.32
N ILE A 240 -1.56 -0.97 3.17
CA ILE A 240 -0.51 -0.71 2.19
C ILE A 240 -0.54 0.77 1.83
N ASP A 241 0.59 1.33 1.43
CA ASP A 241 0.73 2.76 1.14
C ASP A 241 0.55 3.09 -0.34
N MET A 242 0.83 2.11 -1.20
CA MET A 242 0.74 2.24 -2.64
C MET A 242 0.32 0.91 -3.29
N VAL A 243 -0.21 1.00 -4.49
CA VAL A 243 -0.46 -0.15 -5.38
C VAL A 243 0.31 0.08 -6.68
N VAL A 244 1.12 -0.90 -7.08
CA VAL A 244 1.89 -0.88 -8.32
C VAL A 244 1.20 -1.79 -9.34
N GLY A 245 0.91 -1.25 -10.53
CA GLY A 245 0.29 -2.01 -11.61
C GLY A 245 -0.57 -1.21 -12.58
N ALA A 246 -1.42 -1.91 -13.33
CA ALA A 246 -2.32 -1.29 -14.31
C ALA A 246 -3.21 -0.22 -13.67
N LEU A 247 -3.14 1.00 -14.20
CA LEU A 247 -3.94 2.14 -13.79
C LEU A 247 -5.39 2.02 -14.27
N ARG A 248 -6.29 2.80 -13.65
CA ARG A 248 -7.69 2.92 -14.08
C ARG A 248 -7.83 4.05 -15.09
N PRO A 249 -8.65 3.88 -16.14
CA PRO A 249 -8.88 4.88 -17.17
C PRO A 249 -9.82 6.03 -16.71
N TYR A 250 -10.01 6.17 -15.40
CA TYR A 250 -10.89 7.17 -14.80
C TYR A 250 -10.27 7.71 -13.50
N GLU A 251 -10.64 8.93 -13.12
CA GLU A 251 -10.24 9.51 -11.84
C GLU A 251 -10.99 8.85 -10.68
N ILE A 252 -10.29 8.74 -9.55
CA ILE A 252 -10.84 8.24 -8.30
C ILE A 252 -10.65 9.34 -7.26
N ALA A 253 -11.76 9.79 -6.64
CA ALA A 253 -11.77 11.00 -5.82
C ALA A 253 -10.73 10.99 -4.69
N ASP A 254 -10.56 9.86 -4.01
CA ASP A 254 -9.67 9.73 -2.84
C ASP A 254 -8.27 9.19 -3.17
N LEU A 255 -8.02 8.80 -4.43
CA LEU A 255 -6.76 8.19 -4.86
C LEU A 255 -6.05 9.05 -5.92
N TYR A 256 -4.73 8.96 -5.94
CA TYR A 256 -3.88 9.56 -6.95
C TYR A 256 -3.23 8.46 -7.80
N GLN A 257 -3.19 8.64 -9.11
CA GLN A 257 -2.58 7.69 -10.05
C GLN A 257 -1.42 8.36 -10.78
N MET A 258 -0.23 7.77 -10.69
CA MET A 258 0.99 8.24 -11.33
C MET A 258 1.40 7.25 -12.44
N PRO A 259 1.34 7.63 -13.73
CA PRO A 259 1.77 6.77 -14.83
C PRO A 259 3.28 6.54 -14.80
N LEU A 260 3.72 5.33 -15.15
CA LEU A 260 5.14 4.97 -15.25
C LEU A 260 5.53 4.50 -16.64
N VAL A 261 4.84 3.50 -17.17
CA VAL A 261 5.17 2.86 -18.45
C VAL A 261 3.91 2.38 -19.16
N GLU A 262 4.01 2.26 -20.48
CA GLU A 262 2.96 1.69 -21.30
C GLU A 262 3.26 0.22 -21.60
N ASP A 263 2.24 -0.60 -21.43
CA ASP A 263 2.22 -2.02 -21.73
C ASP A 263 1.30 -2.29 -22.93
N ARG A 264 1.62 -3.32 -23.70
CA ARG A 264 0.83 -3.81 -24.82
C ARG A 264 0.84 -5.32 -24.78
N LEU A 265 -0.33 -5.93 -24.99
CA LEU A 265 -0.43 -7.36 -25.10
C LEU A 265 0.25 -7.88 -26.35
N VAL A 266 0.76 -9.11 -26.24
CA VAL A 266 1.23 -9.91 -27.35
C VAL A 266 0.53 -11.26 -27.33
N ILE A 267 0.53 -11.91 -28.50
CA ILE A 267 0.24 -13.33 -28.60
C ILE A 267 1.52 -14.07 -28.19
N ALA A 268 1.43 -14.90 -27.16
CA ALA A 268 2.56 -15.69 -26.66
C ALA A 268 2.32 -17.18 -26.93
N ALA A 269 3.41 -17.89 -27.27
CA ALA A 269 3.42 -19.32 -27.54
C ALA A 269 4.73 -19.95 -27.06
N GLY A 270 4.81 -21.28 -27.05
CA GLY A 270 6.09 -22.00 -26.93
C GLY A 270 7.05 -21.64 -28.07
N SER A 271 8.35 -21.64 -27.80
CA SER A 271 9.36 -21.33 -28.84
C SER A 271 9.40 -22.33 -30.00
N GLN A 272 8.83 -23.52 -29.81
CA GLN A 272 8.67 -24.57 -30.83
C GLN A 272 7.28 -24.57 -31.50
N HIS A 273 6.42 -23.60 -31.17
CA HIS A 273 5.07 -23.54 -31.72
C HIS A 273 5.12 -23.39 -33.27
N PRO A 274 4.19 -23.99 -34.04
CA PRO A 274 4.21 -23.91 -35.51
C PRO A 274 4.15 -22.48 -36.09
N LEU A 275 3.60 -21.53 -35.34
CA LEU A 275 3.57 -20.11 -35.69
C LEU A 275 4.80 -19.30 -35.21
N ALA A 276 5.77 -19.94 -34.55
CA ALA A 276 6.99 -19.26 -34.11
C ALA A 276 7.72 -18.65 -35.31
N GLY A 277 8.11 -17.37 -35.21
CA GLY A 277 8.75 -16.64 -36.30
C GLY A 277 7.81 -16.06 -37.36
N VAL A 278 6.50 -16.29 -37.28
CA VAL A 278 5.52 -15.66 -38.17
C VAL A 278 5.27 -14.22 -37.73
N GLU A 279 5.69 -13.25 -38.55
CA GLU A 279 5.57 -11.82 -38.24
C GLU A 279 4.13 -11.27 -38.33
N ARG A 280 3.30 -11.88 -39.18
CA ARG A 280 1.92 -11.44 -39.44
C ARG A 280 1.00 -12.65 -39.64
N PRO A 281 0.64 -13.38 -38.58
CA PRO A 281 -0.26 -14.52 -38.69
C PRO A 281 -1.64 -14.05 -39.17
N THR A 282 -2.29 -14.81 -40.04
CA THR A 282 -3.69 -14.56 -40.40
C THR A 282 -4.62 -14.99 -39.27
N MET A 283 -5.83 -14.43 -39.24
CA MET A 283 -6.83 -14.85 -38.24
C MET A 283 -7.19 -16.33 -38.39
N GLU A 284 -7.22 -16.86 -39.60
CA GLU A 284 -7.43 -18.30 -39.87
C GLU A 284 -6.33 -19.16 -39.23
N GLN A 285 -5.07 -18.74 -39.31
CA GLN A 285 -3.95 -19.43 -38.65
C GLN A 285 -4.10 -19.38 -37.13
N LEU A 286 -4.46 -18.22 -36.56
CA LEU A 286 -4.65 -18.07 -35.11
C LEU A 286 -5.85 -18.88 -34.59
N SER A 287 -6.92 -18.99 -35.37
CA SER A 287 -8.12 -19.77 -35.04
C SER A 287 -7.90 -21.28 -35.12
N ALA A 288 -6.85 -21.74 -35.80
CA ALA A 288 -6.54 -23.16 -35.98
C ALA A 288 -5.92 -23.83 -34.74
N PHE A 289 -5.38 -23.05 -33.80
CA PHE A 289 -4.70 -23.55 -32.60
C PHE A 289 -5.55 -23.35 -31.33
N PRO A 290 -5.40 -24.20 -30.31
CA PRO A 290 -6.07 -24.02 -29.03
C PRO A 290 -5.52 -22.83 -28.25
N TRP A 291 -6.41 -22.10 -27.58
CA TRP A 291 -6.04 -20.94 -26.75
C TRP A 291 -6.21 -21.21 -25.26
N ILE A 292 -5.26 -20.72 -24.48
CA ILE A 292 -5.40 -20.53 -23.03
C ILE A 292 -5.92 -19.11 -22.81
N VAL A 293 -7.08 -19.00 -22.18
CA VAL A 293 -7.80 -17.73 -21.98
C VAL A 293 -7.88 -17.35 -20.51
N ALA A 294 -7.89 -16.05 -20.24
CA ALA A 294 -8.08 -15.56 -18.88
C ALA A 294 -9.53 -15.75 -18.38
N PRO A 295 -9.77 -15.73 -17.06
CA PRO A 295 -11.12 -15.83 -16.49
C PRO A 295 -12.11 -14.84 -17.10
N ALA A 296 -13.37 -15.27 -17.22
CA ALA A 296 -14.43 -14.53 -17.93
C ALA A 296 -14.61 -13.06 -17.50
N ASN A 297 -14.27 -12.72 -16.26
CA ASN A 297 -14.43 -11.38 -15.67
C ASN A 297 -13.14 -10.54 -15.64
N SER A 298 -12.18 -10.84 -16.53
CA SER A 298 -10.88 -10.17 -16.60
C SER A 298 -10.75 -9.29 -17.85
N PRO A 299 -10.06 -8.13 -17.77
CA PRO A 299 -9.78 -7.30 -18.95
C PRO A 299 -9.03 -8.04 -20.05
N LEU A 300 -8.22 -9.04 -19.69
CA LEU A 300 -7.49 -9.86 -20.65
C LEU A 300 -8.43 -10.73 -21.49
N ARG A 301 -9.55 -11.18 -20.92
CA ARG A 301 -10.59 -11.92 -21.66
C ARG A 301 -11.30 -11.03 -22.66
N GLU A 302 -11.66 -9.80 -22.27
CA GLU A 302 -12.30 -8.82 -23.16
C GLU A 302 -11.40 -8.53 -24.37
N GLN A 303 -10.11 -8.30 -24.15
CA GLN A 303 -9.12 -8.09 -25.22
C GLN A 303 -8.96 -9.28 -26.16
N TRP A 304 -9.08 -10.51 -25.64
CA TRP A 304 -9.09 -11.72 -26.47
C TRP A 304 -10.37 -11.82 -27.31
N GLN A 305 -11.51 -11.44 -26.77
CA GLN A 305 -12.77 -11.42 -27.52
C GLN A 305 -12.74 -10.38 -28.65
N GLU A 306 -12.22 -9.18 -28.36
CA GLU A 306 -12.00 -8.13 -29.37
C GLU A 306 -11.06 -8.60 -30.50
N LEU A 307 -9.99 -9.33 -30.17
CA LEU A 307 -9.06 -9.88 -31.17
C LEU A 307 -9.74 -10.78 -32.20
N PHE A 308 -10.75 -11.56 -31.79
CA PHE A 308 -11.48 -12.48 -32.66
C PHE A 308 -12.85 -11.94 -33.10
N GLU A 309 -13.17 -10.67 -32.85
CA GLU A 309 -14.43 -10.07 -33.29
C GLU A 309 -14.54 -10.16 -34.82
N GLY A 310 -15.66 -10.70 -35.31
CA GLY A 310 -15.89 -10.93 -36.75
C GLY A 310 -15.14 -12.12 -37.36
N HIS A 311 -14.44 -12.93 -36.57
CA HIS A 311 -13.66 -14.09 -37.03
C HIS A 311 -14.10 -15.40 -36.35
N ALA A 312 -13.64 -16.54 -36.86
CA ALA A 312 -13.91 -17.84 -36.25
C ALA A 312 -13.22 -17.95 -34.88
N LEU A 313 -13.95 -18.40 -33.85
CA LEU A 313 -13.39 -18.58 -32.51
C LEU A 313 -12.55 -19.87 -32.44
N PRO A 314 -11.32 -19.83 -31.93
CA PRO A 314 -10.54 -21.04 -31.69
C PRO A 314 -11.07 -21.84 -30.50
N PRO A 315 -10.69 -23.13 -30.37
CA PRO A 315 -10.92 -23.89 -29.16
C PRO A 315 -10.25 -23.24 -27.94
N THR A 316 -10.97 -23.12 -26.82
CA THR A 316 -10.42 -22.59 -25.56
C THR A 316 -10.51 -23.64 -24.44
N PRO A 317 -9.72 -24.73 -24.49
CA PRO A 317 -9.87 -25.85 -23.56
C PRO A 317 -9.43 -25.50 -22.12
N ILE A 318 -8.72 -24.40 -21.93
CA ILE A 318 -8.13 -24.02 -20.64
C ILE A 318 -8.47 -22.56 -20.33
N GLU A 319 -9.12 -22.34 -19.19
CA GLU A 319 -9.30 -21.02 -18.58
C GLU A 319 -8.33 -20.89 -17.39
N CYS A 320 -7.34 -19.99 -17.49
CA CYS A 320 -6.30 -19.83 -16.47
C CYS A 320 -5.77 -18.38 -16.45
N GLY A 321 -5.58 -17.81 -15.26
CA GLY A 321 -4.94 -16.50 -15.06
C GLY A 321 -3.53 -16.58 -14.47
N SER A 322 -3.03 -17.78 -14.17
CA SER A 322 -1.71 -17.97 -13.55
C SER A 322 -0.63 -18.03 -14.62
N VAL A 323 0.20 -16.99 -14.69
CA VAL A 323 1.32 -16.90 -15.66
C VAL A 323 2.28 -18.08 -15.50
N MET A 324 2.46 -18.61 -14.29
CA MET A 324 3.29 -19.81 -14.07
C MET A 324 2.72 -21.06 -14.73
N ILE A 325 1.41 -21.30 -14.59
CA ILE A 325 0.74 -22.45 -15.22
C ILE A 325 0.72 -22.27 -16.74
N ILE A 326 0.34 -21.07 -17.20
CA ILE A 326 0.32 -20.72 -18.61
C ILE A 326 1.70 -20.95 -19.24
N GLY A 327 2.76 -20.40 -18.64
CA GLY A 327 4.12 -20.54 -19.16
C GLY A 327 4.55 -22.00 -19.32
N ARG A 328 4.17 -22.89 -18.39
CA ARG A 328 4.45 -24.33 -18.52
C ARG A 328 3.61 -25.03 -19.59
N LEU A 329 2.33 -24.67 -19.72
CA LEU A 329 1.47 -25.26 -20.75
C LEU A 329 1.92 -24.85 -22.15
N LEU A 330 2.35 -23.60 -22.33
CA LEU A 330 2.86 -23.09 -23.59
C LEU A 330 4.16 -23.80 -24.02
N THR A 331 5.00 -24.28 -23.08
CA THR A 331 6.22 -25.03 -23.45
C THR A 331 5.95 -26.47 -23.89
N ASP A 332 4.84 -27.06 -23.47
CA ASP A 332 4.56 -28.49 -23.67
C ASP A 332 3.56 -28.77 -24.80
N GLY A 333 2.90 -27.76 -25.36
CA GLY A 333 1.92 -27.94 -26.43
C GLY A 333 1.70 -26.71 -27.30
N ASP A 334 0.93 -26.89 -28.37
CA ASP A 334 0.65 -25.86 -29.39
C ASP A 334 -0.45 -24.89 -28.96
N PHE A 335 -0.30 -24.34 -27.76
CA PHE A 335 -1.23 -23.35 -27.21
C PHE A 335 -0.80 -21.93 -27.56
N LEU A 336 -1.79 -21.08 -27.79
CA LEU A 336 -1.64 -19.63 -27.86
C LEU A 336 -2.29 -18.97 -26.64
N THR A 337 -1.82 -17.78 -26.28
CA THR A 337 -2.46 -16.96 -25.25
C THR A 337 -2.20 -15.47 -25.48
N LEU A 338 -2.96 -14.60 -24.80
CA LEU A 338 -2.63 -13.18 -24.68
C LEU A 338 -1.97 -12.92 -23.34
N LEU A 339 -0.80 -12.29 -23.35
CA LEU A 339 -0.10 -11.85 -22.14
C LEU A 339 0.62 -10.53 -22.37
N SER A 340 0.97 -9.85 -21.28
CA SER A 340 1.98 -8.80 -21.35
C SER A 340 3.35 -9.46 -21.53
N PRO A 341 4.20 -8.96 -22.44
CA PRO A 341 5.56 -9.47 -22.62
C PRO A 341 6.37 -9.48 -21.32
N ASP A 342 6.17 -8.48 -20.45
CA ASP A 342 6.87 -8.37 -19.17
C ASP A 342 6.56 -9.54 -18.22
N GLN A 343 5.35 -10.11 -18.34
CA GLN A 343 4.96 -11.24 -17.49
C GLN A 343 5.72 -12.52 -17.80
N VAL A 344 6.20 -12.65 -19.03
CA VAL A 344 6.92 -13.82 -19.54
C VAL A 344 8.31 -13.45 -20.04
N ALA A 345 8.84 -12.29 -19.64
CA ALA A 345 10.10 -11.77 -20.15
C ALA A 345 11.26 -12.74 -19.91
N LEU A 346 11.31 -13.40 -18.75
CA LEU A 346 12.34 -14.40 -18.47
C LEU A 346 12.24 -15.63 -19.38
N GLN A 347 11.02 -16.11 -19.64
CA GLN A 347 10.77 -17.25 -20.52
C GLN A 347 11.08 -16.92 -21.98
N ILE A 348 10.77 -15.70 -22.42
CA ILE A 348 11.16 -15.21 -23.75
C ILE A 348 12.68 -15.11 -23.85
N ARG A 349 13.35 -14.50 -22.86
CA ARG A 349 14.81 -14.33 -22.84
C ARG A 349 15.60 -15.64 -22.72
N SER A 350 15.01 -16.69 -22.16
CA SER A 350 15.60 -18.04 -22.12
C SER A 350 15.25 -18.88 -23.35
N GLY A 351 14.45 -18.33 -24.28
CA GLY A 351 13.98 -18.98 -25.49
C GLY A 351 13.01 -20.14 -25.22
N LEU A 352 12.34 -20.16 -24.07
CA LEU A 352 11.27 -21.12 -23.76
C LEU A 352 9.96 -20.70 -24.44
N LEU A 353 9.66 -19.41 -24.45
CA LEU A 353 8.49 -18.83 -25.08
C LEU A 353 8.91 -17.86 -26.19
N THR A 354 7.99 -17.59 -27.11
CA THR A 354 8.15 -16.59 -28.16
C THR A 354 6.88 -15.75 -28.29
N GLN A 355 7.08 -14.52 -28.77
CA GLN A 355 6.00 -13.70 -29.28
C GLN A 355 5.62 -14.16 -30.70
N ILE A 356 4.32 -14.12 -31.00
CA ILE A 356 3.76 -14.34 -32.33
C ILE A 356 3.20 -13.01 -32.84
N GLY A 357 3.60 -12.61 -34.04
CA GLY A 357 3.17 -11.34 -34.63
C GLY A 357 3.67 -10.09 -33.90
N ALA A 358 3.06 -8.94 -34.20
CA ALA A 358 3.35 -7.67 -33.55
C ALA A 358 2.50 -7.48 -32.27
N PRO A 359 2.92 -6.60 -31.32
CA PRO A 359 2.06 -6.22 -30.19
C PRO A 359 0.73 -5.63 -30.65
N LEU A 360 -0.34 -5.94 -29.91
CA LEU A 360 -1.70 -5.52 -30.26
C LEU A 360 -1.89 -4.03 -29.95
N GLU A 361 -1.99 -3.18 -30.97
CA GLU A 361 -2.09 -1.71 -30.83
C GLU A 361 -3.25 -1.26 -29.93
N HIS A 362 -4.42 -1.90 -30.05
CA HIS A 362 -5.63 -1.55 -29.28
C HIS A 362 -5.55 -1.98 -27.81
N SER A 363 -4.55 -2.78 -27.43
CA SER A 363 -4.42 -3.34 -26.07
C SER A 363 -3.60 -2.49 -25.10
N ARG A 364 -3.34 -1.22 -25.46
CA ARG A 364 -2.49 -0.30 -24.70
C ARG A 364 -3.01 -0.12 -23.27
N ARG A 365 -2.12 -0.32 -22.30
CA ARG A 365 -2.38 -0.10 -20.87
C ARG A 365 -1.29 0.77 -20.28
N VAL A 366 -1.65 1.54 -19.26
CA VAL A 366 -0.67 2.29 -18.49
C VAL A 366 -0.43 1.58 -17.17
N ILE A 367 0.80 1.17 -16.93
CA ILE A 367 1.28 0.68 -15.65
C ILE A 367 1.79 1.86 -14.85
N GLY A 368 1.45 1.91 -13.57
CA GLY A 368 1.82 3.01 -12.72
C GLY A 368 1.68 2.70 -11.24
N ILE A 369 1.66 3.76 -10.44
CA ILE A 369 1.52 3.71 -8.99
C ILE A 369 0.21 4.40 -8.62
N THR A 370 -0.58 3.76 -7.75
CA THR A 370 -1.77 4.36 -7.16
C THR A 370 -1.58 4.52 -5.66
N THR A 371 -1.87 5.70 -5.12
CA THR A 371 -1.74 6.02 -3.69
C THR A 371 -3.01 6.67 -3.17
N ARG A 372 -3.16 6.77 -1.84
CA ARG A 372 -4.11 7.72 -1.25
C ARG A 372 -3.65 9.15 -1.58
N ARG A 373 -4.58 10.08 -1.87
CA ARG A 373 -4.22 11.50 -2.11
C ARG A 373 -3.60 12.17 -0.88
N SER A 374 -4.02 11.76 0.31
CA SER A 374 -3.50 12.27 1.59
C SER A 374 -2.14 11.69 1.97
N TRP A 375 -1.71 10.59 1.33
CA TRP A 375 -0.47 9.92 1.72
C TRP A 375 0.75 10.79 1.41
N ARG A 376 1.72 10.76 2.32
CA ARG A 376 3.01 11.45 2.20
C ARG A 376 4.12 10.43 2.46
N PRO A 377 4.94 10.08 1.45
CA PRO A 377 5.98 9.07 1.62
C PRO A 377 7.07 9.54 2.59
N THR A 378 7.62 8.61 3.38
CA THR A 378 8.89 8.81 4.09
C THR A 378 10.05 8.95 3.09
N ALA A 379 11.25 9.29 3.58
CA ALA A 379 12.46 9.33 2.76
C ALA A 379 12.71 8.01 2.00
N ILE A 380 12.67 6.87 2.69
CA ILE A 380 12.90 5.54 2.08
C ILE A 380 11.77 5.18 1.10
N GLN A 381 10.51 5.45 1.44
CA GLN A 381 9.39 5.21 0.54
C GLN A 381 9.50 6.06 -0.73
N ARG A 382 9.99 7.31 -0.62
CA ARG A 382 10.22 8.17 -1.79
C ARG A 382 11.33 7.61 -2.68
N ARG A 383 12.42 7.11 -2.09
CA ARG A 383 13.47 6.45 -2.86
C ARG A 383 12.96 5.22 -3.59
N PHE A 384 12.09 4.42 -2.97
CA PHE A 384 11.43 3.29 -3.62
C PHE A 384 10.55 3.73 -4.81
N LEU A 385 9.79 4.82 -4.67
CA LEU A 385 9.01 5.37 -5.79
C LEU A 385 9.90 5.81 -6.96
N ASP A 386 11.09 6.35 -6.67
CA ASP A 386 12.04 6.75 -7.71
C ASP A 386 12.67 5.54 -8.39
N LEU A 387 13.04 4.50 -7.64
CA LEU A 387 13.52 3.22 -8.19
C LEU A 387 12.46 2.52 -9.06
N LEU A 388 11.16 2.65 -8.73
CA LEU A 388 10.08 2.18 -9.60
C LEU A 388 10.04 2.96 -10.92
N LYS A 389 10.25 4.29 -10.91
CA LYS A 389 10.34 5.10 -12.14
C LYS A 389 11.57 4.73 -12.96
N GLU A 390 12.72 4.54 -12.32
CA GLU A 390 13.96 4.13 -12.98
C GLU A 390 13.81 2.75 -13.64
N SER A 391 13.24 1.78 -12.91
CA SER A 391 12.97 0.42 -13.41
C SER A 391 11.97 0.43 -14.58
N ALA A 392 10.95 1.30 -14.54
CA ALA A 392 10.01 1.46 -15.63
C ALA A 392 10.68 1.97 -16.93
N GLY A 393 11.73 2.79 -16.82
CA GLY A 393 12.56 3.20 -17.96
C GLY A 393 13.34 2.04 -18.58
N GLN A 394 13.78 1.08 -17.76
CA GLN A 394 14.57 -0.08 -18.19
C GLN A 394 13.73 -1.19 -18.85
N ILE A 395 12.44 -1.30 -18.51
CA ILE A 395 11.50 -2.20 -19.21
C ILE A 395 11.54 -1.98 -20.72
N ARG A 396 11.61 -0.73 -21.16
CA ARG A 396 11.65 -0.39 -22.59
C ARG A 396 12.98 -0.78 -23.26
N SER A 397 14.07 -0.94 -22.50
CA SER A 397 15.38 -1.38 -23.02
C SER A 397 15.59 -2.88 -22.95
N ASP A 398 14.92 -3.61 -22.06
CA ASP A 398 15.22 -5.02 -21.81
C ASP A 398 14.72 -5.99 -22.89
N PHE A 399 13.76 -5.59 -23.73
CA PHE A 399 13.42 -6.31 -24.97
C PHE A 399 14.57 -6.33 -26.00
N THR A 400 15.62 -5.53 -25.78
CA THR A 400 16.82 -5.51 -26.62
C THR A 400 18.05 -6.16 -25.94
N GLN A 401 17.91 -6.72 -24.74
CA GLN A 401 19.01 -7.43 -24.07
C GLN A 401 19.27 -8.82 -24.69
N PRO A 402 20.53 -9.28 -24.71
CA PRO A 402 20.90 -10.56 -25.33
C PRO A 402 20.28 -11.77 -24.62
N ASP A 403 20.08 -12.83 -25.42
CA ASP A 403 19.60 -14.16 -25.02
C ASP A 403 20.35 -14.67 -23.78
N LEU A 404 19.62 -15.13 -22.75
CA LEU A 404 20.21 -15.70 -21.54
C LEU A 404 20.99 -17.00 -21.82
N ARG A 405 20.77 -17.65 -22.97
CA ARG A 405 21.61 -18.75 -23.44
C ARG A 405 23.04 -18.29 -23.73
N ALA A 406 23.22 -17.03 -24.14
CA ALA A 406 24.55 -16.46 -24.37
C ALA A 406 25.28 -16.12 -23.05
N SER A 407 24.58 -16.06 -21.92
CA SER A 407 25.18 -15.78 -20.61
C SER A 407 25.62 -17.03 -19.84
N GLY A 408 25.37 -18.23 -20.38
CA GLY A 408 25.77 -19.52 -19.76
C GLY A 408 24.94 -19.92 -18.54
N TRP A 409 23.82 -19.23 -18.28
CA TRP A 409 22.88 -19.57 -17.19
C TRP A 409 21.87 -20.66 -17.56
N VAL A 410 21.73 -20.97 -18.85
CA VAL A 410 20.78 -21.93 -19.42
C VAL A 410 21.51 -22.92 -20.30
#